data_AF-A0A1W6YHL2-F1
#
_entry.id   AF-A0A1W6YHL2-F1
#
_cell.length_a   1.000
_cell.length_b   1.000
_cell.length_c   1.000
_cell.angle_alpha   90.00
_cell.angle_beta   90.00
_cell.angle_gamma   90.00
#
_symmetry.space_group_name_H-M   'P 1'
#
loop_
_entity.id
_entity.type
_entity.pdbx_description
1 polymer ?
#
loop_
_entity_poly.entity_id
_entity_poly.type
_entity_poly.pdbx_seq_one_letter_code
_entity_poly.pdbx_strand_id
1 'polypeptide(L)'
;MSGISIERIGEAVDHLITAPMSNWTILKGIPLLKLYATARRHAGGAPLTLAAAARLKESVTPGDTVLMISGFIMRGYGLPETDGPIGAAVLARALAVGLGAIPVGISEASVVPCMQACFAAAGLIPADMADIRSGRNRCAFSGFPVDRKAAEQAAVALLDELRPKAVVAVERPGAGRDGHYHGGGGFEISDFTAHTDALYAEARRRGILTIGVGDLGNELGMGVVAEDVRADVPLGDVIAAEQPADVAVIANISNWGAYGIAAVLAAMVGNDAAFHDGTEEVRLIEACVRAGAIDPVGGMLRQYVDGTDARTNAAMVDLLRSLVVLSQREGANMAGYQSSWKK
;
A
#
# COMPACT_ATOMS: atom_id res chain seq x y z
N MET A 1 -32.46 -5.67 -7.50
CA MET A 1 -32.11 -5.49 -6.08
C MET A 1 -30.62 -5.68 -6.00
N SER A 2 -29.89 -4.60 -5.75
CA SER A 2 -28.42 -4.56 -5.81
C SER A 2 -27.83 -5.36 -4.65
N GLY A 3 -26.69 -6.01 -4.86
CA GLY A 3 -25.91 -6.61 -3.77
C GLY A 3 -25.49 -5.57 -2.71
N ILE A 4 -24.65 -5.98 -1.77
CA ILE A 4 -24.05 -5.06 -0.79
C ILE A 4 -23.40 -3.90 -1.56
N SER A 5 -23.76 -2.66 -1.21
CA SER A 5 -23.22 -1.48 -1.90
C SER A 5 -21.72 -1.36 -1.67
N ILE A 6 -20.99 -0.80 -2.64
CA ILE A 6 -19.54 -0.70 -2.54
C ILE A 6 -19.09 0.17 -1.38
N GLU A 7 -19.92 1.14 -0.98
CA GLU A 7 -19.71 1.97 0.21
C GLU A 7 -19.69 1.13 1.47
N ARG A 8 -20.64 0.19 1.63
CA ARG A 8 -20.66 -0.71 2.79
C ARG A 8 -19.47 -1.66 2.83
N ILE A 9 -18.99 -2.08 1.66
CA ILE A 9 -17.77 -2.89 1.55
C ILE A 9 -16.57 -2.07 1.99
N GLY A 10 -16.45 -0.83 1.50
CA GLY A 10 -15.41 0.10 1.93
C GLY A 10 -15.40 0.33 3.45
N GLU A 11 -16.56 0.56 4.07
CA GLU A 11 -16.65 0.70 5.54
C GLU A 11 -16.20 -0.56 6.27
N ALA A 12 -16.62 -1.74 5.81
CA ALA A 12 -16.24 -3.00 6.44
C ALA A 12 -14.74 -3.27 6.30
N VAL A 13 -14.16 -2.97 5.14
CA VAL A 13 -12.72 -3.10 4.88
C VAL A 13 -11.94 -2.14 5.78
N ASP A 14 -12.28 -0.85 5.80
CA ASP A 14 -11.60 0.15 6.63
C ASP A 14 -11.65 -0.22 8.12
N HIS A 15 -12.78 -0.71 8.64
CA HIS A 15 -12.87 -1.19 10.02
C HIS A 15 -11.92 -2.35 10.32
N LEU A 16 -11.74 -3.28 9.37
CA LEU A 16 -10.83 -4.41 9.56
C LEU A 16 -9.36 -3.96 9.54
N ILE A 17 -8.97 -3.14 8.55
CA ILE A 17 -7.55 -2.76 8.39
C ILE A 17 -7.07 -1.78 9.46
N THR A 18 -7.97 -1.05 10.11
CA THR A 18 -7.68 -0.16 11.25
C THR A 18 -7.83 -0.84 12.62
N ALA A 19 -8.16 -2.13 12.66
CA ALA A 19 -8.31 -2.85 13.91
C ALA A 19 -6.97 -2.90 14.68
N PRO A 20 -6.97 -2.63 15.99
CA PRO A 20 -5.74 -2.53 16.79
C PRO A 20 -5.19 -3.93 17.13
N MET A 21 -4.73 -4.65 16.12
CA MET A 21 -4.31 -6.05 16.21
C MET A 21 -2.80 -6.27 16.05
N SER A 22 -1.99 -5.21 16.03
CA SER A 22 -0.52 -5.34 15.97
C SER A 22 0.11 -5.45 17.36
N ASN A 23 1.24 -6.15 17.42
CA ASN A 23 2.00 -6.34 18.65
C ASN A 23 3.17 -5.35 18.78
N TRP A 24 3.28 -4.39 17.86
CA TRP A 24 4.35 -3.40 17.87
C TRP A 24 4.17 -2.45 19.06
N THR A 25 5.08 -2.56 20.03
CA THR A 25 4.93 -1.86 21.32
C THR A 25 5.09 -0.34 21.18
N ILE A 26 5.78 0.12 20.12
CA ILE A 26 5.89 1.54 19.75
C ILE A 26 4.53 2.07 19.25
N LEU A 27 3.74 1.25 18.55
CA LEU A 27 2.40 1.63 18.09
C LEU A 27 1.32 1.61 19.19
N LYS A 28 1.58 1.04 20.38
CA LYS A 28 0.58 0.86 21.47
C LYS A 28 0.06 2.16 22.10
N GLY A 29 0.36 3.33 21.52
CA GLY A 29 -0.19 4.62 21.90
C GLY A 29 -0.53 5.53 20.73
N ILE A 30 -0.48 5.03 19.49
CA ILE A 30 -0.79 5.85 18.30
C ILE A 30 -2.28 6.07 18.22
N PRO A 31 -2.73 7.31 17.97
CA PRO A 31 -4.14 7.62 17.81
C PRO A 31 -4.61 7.24 16.39
N LEU A 32 -4.43 5.98 15.98
CA LEU A 32 -4.65 5.52 14.60
C LEU A 32 -6.05 5.88 14.09
N LEU A 33 -7.09 5.71 14.93
CA LEU A 33 -8.46 6.09 14.57
C LEU A 33 -8.66 7.61 14.44
N LYS A 34 -7.86 8.42 15.14
CA LYS A 34 -7.83 9.88 14.95
C LYS A 34 -7.20 10.23 13.60
N LEU A 35 -6.04 9.64 13.29
CA LEU A 35 -5.37 9.81 11.99
C LEU A 35 -6.29 9.39 10.84
N TYR A 36 -6.91 8.22 10.97
CA TYR A 36 -7.94 7.72 10.05
C TYR A 36 -9.08 8.72 9.87
N ALA A 37 -9.66 9.22 10.97
CA ALA A 37 -10.77 10.17 10.90
C ALA A 37 -10.35 11.47 10.20
N THR A 38 -9.11 11.95 10.40
CA THR A 38 -8.57 13.12 9.70
C THR A 38 -8.38 12.85 8.22
N ALA A 39 -7.67 11.78 7.84
CA ALA A 39 -7.51 11.38 6.45
C ALA A 39 -8.86 11.21 5.75
N ARG A 40 -9.86 10.62 6.43
CA ARG A 40 -11.22 10.42 5.89
C ARG A 40 -11.94 11.73 5.62
N ARG A 41 -11.78 12.76 6.48
CA ARG A 41 -12.32 14.10 6.20
C ARG A 41 -11.67 14.71 4.94
N HIS A 42 -10.36 14.55 4.78
CA HIS A 42 -9.65 14.99 3.57
C HIS A 42 -10.09 14.24 2.30
N ALA A 43 -10.47 12.97 2.44
CA ALA A 43 -11.04 12.15 1.36
C ALA A 43 -12.55 12.42 1.09
N GLY A 44 -13.12 13.50 1.65
CA GLY A 44 -14.53 13.85 1.44
C GLY A 44 -15.53 12.99 2.22
N GLY A 45 -15.08 12.29 3.26
CA GLY A 45 -15.93 11.50 4.17
C GLY A 45 -16.14 10.04 3.73
N ALA A 46 -15.65 9.64 2.55
CA ALA A 46 -15.70 8.26 2.09
C ALA A 46 -14.69 7.38 2.84
N PRO A 47 -14.93 6.06 2.96
CA PRO A 47 -13.90 5.11 3.37
C PRO A 47 -12.63 5.28 2.53
N LEU A 48 -11.47 5.26 3.18
CA LEU A 48 -10.17 5.57 2.56
C LEU A 48 -9.81 4.57 1.47
N THR A 49 -10.04 3.29 1.71
CA THR A 49 -9.80 2.24 0.71
C THR A 49 -10.72 2.38 -0.51
N LEU A 50 -11.97 2.79 -0.30
CA LEU A 50 -12.90 3.10 -1.38
C LEU A 50 -12.49 4.36 -2.16
N ALA A 51 -12.10 5.43 -1.48
CA ALA A 51 -11.63 6.64 -2.13
C ALA A 51 -10.40 6.35 -3.01
N ALA A 52 -9.44 5.58 -2.51
CA ALA A 52 -8.26 5.15 -3.25
C ALA A 52 -8.63 4.26 -4.46
N ALA A 53 -9.43 3.21 -4.24
CA ALA A 53 -9.83 2.27 -5.30
C ALA A 53 -10.66 2.95 -6.41
N ALA A 54 -11.57 3.86 -6.04
CA ALA A 54 -12.36 4.62 -7.00
C ALA A 54 -11.48 5.50 -7.89
N ARG A 55 -10.56 6.26 -7.28
CA ARG A 55 -9.64 7.13 -8.03
C ARG A 55 -8.71 6.34 -8.94
N LEU A 56 -8.23 5.18 -8.50
CA LEU A 56 -7.44 4.26 -9.34
C LEU A 56 -8.26 3.76 -10.54
N LYS A 57 -9.49 3.27 -10.30
CA LYS A 57 -10.37 2.78 -11.36
C LYS A 57 -10.76 3.87 -12.37
N GLU A 58 -10.89 5.11 -11.94
CA GLU A 58 -11.16 6.26 -12.81
C GLU A 58 -9.95 6.68 -13.64
N SER A 59 -8.74 6.58 -13.06
CA SER A 59 -7.51 7.14 -13.66
C SER A 59 -6.73 6.14 -14.52
N VAL A 60 -6.90 4.84 -14.28
CA VAL A 60 -6.07 3.77 -14.85
C VAL A 60 -6.89 2.91 -15.81
N THR A 61 -6.40 2.78 -17.04
CA THR A 61 -6.97 1.92 -18.08
C THR A 61 -5.99 0.83 -18.51
N PRO A 62 -6.43 -0.23 -19.25
CA PRO A 62 -5.54 -1.30 -19.67
C PRO A 62 -4.31 -0.80 -20.45
N GLY A 63 -3.12 -1.20 -20.02
CA GLY A 63 -1.84 -0.80 -20.60
C GLY A 63 -1.23 0.50 -20.02
N ASP A 64 -1.94 1.19 -19.14
CA ASP A 64 -1.39 2.32 -18.39
C ASP A 64 -0.38 1.85 -17.33
N THR A 65 0.65 2.66 -17.09
CA THR A 65 1.65 2.38 -16.06
C THR A 65 1.21 2.94 -14.71
N VAL A 66 1.44 2.18 -13.64
CA VAL A 66 1.30 2.63 -12.25
C VAL A 66 2.62 2.39 -11.54
N LEU A 67 3.16 3.44 -10.89
CA LEU A 67 4.38 3.30 -10.10
C LEU A 67 4.02 2.85 -8.69
N MET A 68 4.70 1.81 -8.20
CA MET A 68 4.52 1.24 -6.87
C MET A 68 5.80 1.49 -6.06
N ILE A 69 5.76 2.44 -5.15
CA ILE A 69 6.88 2.81 -4.27
C ILE A 69 6.72 2.09 -2.95
N SER A 70 7.75 1.38 -2.50
CA SER A 70 7.74 0.73 -1.19
C SER A 70 9.14 0.38 -0.71
N GLY A 71 9.23 -0.04 0.55
CA GLY A 71 10.46 -0.42 1.22
C GLY A 71 10.83 0.56 2.31
N PHE A 72 11.09 0.02 3.50
CA PHE A 72 11.59 0.74 4.65
C PHE A 72 12.80 -0.02 5.19
N ILE A 73 13.98 0.61 5.22
CA ILE A 73 15.21 -0.04 5.67
C ILE A 73 15.34 0.10 7.19
N MET A 74 15.51 -1.03 7.87
CA MET A 74 15.74 -1.05 9.31
C MET A 74 17.18 -0.67 9.63
N ARG A 75 17.34 0.51 10.25
CA ARG A 75 18.62 1.05 10.69
C ARG A 75 19.38 0.02 11.54
N GLY A 76 20.67 -0.15 11.26
CA GLY A 76 21.55 -1.11 11.94
C GLY A 76 21.58 -2.50 11.29
N TYR A 77 20.53 -2.87 10.56
CA TYR A 77 20.49 -4.11 9.77
C TYR A 77 20.84 -3.88 8.30
N GLY A 78 20.43 -2.72 7.75
CA GLY A 78 20.61 -2.43 6.32
C GLY A 78 19.73 -3.31 5.41
N LEU A 79 18.67 -3.87 5.99
CA LEU A 79 17.70 -4.75 5.33
C LEU A 79 16.32 -4.09 5.34
N PRO A 80 15.48 -4.33 4.32
CA PRO A 80 14.10 -3.87 4.35
C PRO A 80 13.30 -4.57 5.46
N GLU A 81 12.21 -3.96 5.88
CA GLU A 81 11.20 -4.63 6.70
C GLU A 81 10.16 -5.37 5.85
N THR A 82 9.35 -6.21 6.50
CA THR A 82 8.31 -7.01 5.84
C THR A 82 7.02 -6.24 5.57
N ASP A 83 6.78 -5.11 6.25
CA ASP A 83 5.68 -4.21 5.93
C ASP A 83 6.03 -3.30 4.75
N GLY A 84 5.07 -3.11 3.84
CA GLY A 84 5.25 -2.40 2.57
C GLY A 84 5.34 -3.29 1.33
N PRO A 85 6.47 -4.00 1.10
CA PRO A 85 6.72 -4.69 -0.16
C PRO A 85 5.63 -5.71 -0.54
N ILE A 86 5.03 -6.36 0.46
CA ILE A 86 3.98 -7.35 0.27
C ILE A 86 2.67 -6.68 -0.15
N GLY A 87 2.27 -5.62 0.55
CA GLY A 87 1.13 -4.76 0.24
C GLY A 87 1.22 -4.17 -1.16
N ALA A 88 2.39 -3.62 -1.49
CA ALA A 88 2.68 -3.11 -2.82
C ALA A 88 2.53 -4.20 -3.90
N ALA A 89 2.99 -5.43 -3.65
CA ALA A 89 2.85 -6.55 -4.57
C ALA A 89 1.38 -6.98 -4.77
N VAL A 90 0.60 -7.06 -3.69
CA VAL A 90 -0.82 -7.40 -3.74
C VAL A 90 -1.62 -6.33 -4.49
N LEU A 91 -1.37 -5.05 -4.21
CA LEU A 91 -2.05 -3.96 -4.91
C LEU A 91 -1.62 -3.89 -6.39
N ALA A 92 -0.35 -4.14 -6.68
CA ALA A 92 0.13 -4.27 -8.07
C ALA A 92 -0.58 -5.40 -8.82
N ARG A 93 -0.78 -6.58 -8.18
CA ARG A 93 -1.58 -7.67 -8.74
C ARG A 93 -3.00 -7.22 -9.02
N ALA A 94 -3.65 -6.55 -8.06
CA ALA A 94 -5.04 -6.10 -8.23
C ALA A 94 -5.17 -5.10 -9.39
N LEU A 95 -4.20 -4.20 -9.57
CA LEU A 95 -4.15 -3.27 -10.70
C LEU A 95 -3.92 -3.99 -12.04
N ALA A 96 -2.97 -4.93 -12.10
CA ALA A 96 -2.66 -5.67 -13.31
C ALA A 96 -3.81 -6.61 -13.73
N VAL A 97 -4.34 -7.39 -12.80
CA VAL A 97 -5.39 -8.38 -13.05
C VAL A 97 -6.78 -7.74 -13.14
N GLY A 98 -7.04 -6.71 -12.34
CA GLY A 98 -8.35 -6.04 -12.28
C GLY A 98 -8.53 -4.95 -13.33
N LEU A 99 -7.49 -4.17 -13.63
CA LEU A 99 -7.55 -3.04 -14.57
C LEU A 99 -6.69 -3.20 -15.82
N GLY A 100 -5.87 -4.26 -15.92
CA GLY A 100 -4.93 -4.42 -17.03
C GLY A 100 -3.75 -3.45 -16.98
N ALA A 101 -3.46 -2.86 -15.82
CA ALA A 101 -2.35 -1.93 -15.65
C ALA A 101 -0.99 -2.63 -15.77
N ILE A 102 0.08 -1.84 -15.94
CA ILE A 102 1.47 -2.29 -15.93
C ILE A 102 2.16 -1.70 -14.69
N PRO A 103 2.28 -2.48 -13.59
CA PRO A 103 2.96 -2.01 -12.39
C PRO A 103 4.47 -1.91 -12.59
N VAL A 104 5.07 -0.85 -12.05
CA VAL A 104 6.53 -0.69 -11.98
C VAL A 104 6.94 -0.41 -10.54
N GLY A 105 7.71 -1.32 -9.94
CA GLY A 105 8.20 -1.19 -8.57
C GLY A 105 9.38 -0.22 -8.48
N ILE A 106 9.33 0.72 -7.55
CA ILE A 106 10.37 1.72 -7.32
C ILE A 106 10.83 1.66 -5.88
N SER A 107 12.14 1.55 -5.66
CA SER A 107 12.76 1.59 -4.33
C SER A 107 14.25 1.91 -4.46
N GLU A 108 14.98 2.08 -3.36
CA GLU A 108 16.45 2.04 -3.45
C GLU A 108 16.92 0.70 -4.02
N ALA A 109 18.07 0.71 -4.70
CA ALA A 109 18.60 -0.46 -5.40
C ALA A 109 18.77 -1.69 -4.48
N SER A 110 19.07 -1.49 -3.20
CA SER A 110 19.20 -2.58 -2.20
C SER A 110 17.89 -3.28 -1.89
N VAL A 111 16.73 -2.64 -2.09
CA VAL A 111 15.41 -3.18 -1.75
C VAL A 111 14.66 -3.72 -2.98
N VAL A 112 15.07 -3.32 -4.19
CA VAL A 112 14.51 -3.83 -5.46
C VAL A 112 14.41 -5.37 -5.53
N PRO A 113 15.43 -6.16 -5.12
CA PRO A 113 15.31 -7.62 -5.13
C PRO A 113 14.18 -8.16 -4.23
N CYS A 114 13.94 -7.54 -3.07
CA CYS A 114 12.84 -7.89 -2.17
C CYS A 114 11.47 -7.59 -2.80
N MET A 115 11.33 -6.38 -3.39
CA MET A 115 10.14 -6.00 -4.15
C MET A 115 9.86 -6.97 -5.30
N GLN A 116 10.89 -7.34 -6.07
CA GLN A 116 10.76 -8.29 -7.17
C GLN A 116 10.28 -9.67 -6.70
N ALA A 117 10.82 -10.17 -5.58
CA ALA A 117 10.38 -11.43 -4.99
C ALA A 117 8.90 -11.39 -4.57
N CYS A 118 8.45 -10.30 -3.93
CA CYS A 118 7.06 -10.12 -3.52
C CYS A 118 6.12 -10.06 -4.72
N PHE A 119 6.44 -9.27 -5.74
CA PHE A 119 5.61 -9.15 -6.96
C PHE A 119 5.52 -10.48 -7.72
N ALA A 120 6.62 -11.22 -7.80
CA ALA A 120 6.63 -12.55 -8.41
C ALA A 120 5.77 -13.54 -7.60
N ALA A 121 5.85 -13.51 -6.26
CA ALA A 121 5.01 -14.33 -5.39
C ALA A 121 3.51 -13.95 -5.47
N ALA A 122 3.20 -12.69 -5.79
CA ALA A 122 1.84 -12.23 -6.09
C ALA A 122 1.34 -12.67 -7.49
N GLY A 123 2.17 -13.35 -8.29
CA GLY A 123 1.82 -13.86 -9.61
C GLY A 123 2.05 -12.89 -10.77
N LEU A 124 2.77 -11.78 -10.54
CA LEU A 124 3.25 -10.92 -11.61
C LEU A 124 4.55 -11.48 -12.22
N ILE A 125 4.84 -11.08 -13.45
CA ILE A 125 5.96 -11.62 -14.21
C ILE A 125 6.97 -10.49 -14.46
N PRO A 126 8.09 -10.44 -13.71
CA PRO A 126 9.15 -9.48 -13.94
C PRO A 126 9.66 -9.53 -15.38
N ALA A 127 9.97 -8.37 -15.94
CA ALA A 127 10.62 -8.18 -17.23
C ALA A 127 11.49 -6.92 -17.19
N ASP A 128 12.42 -6.82 -18.13
CA ASP A 128 13.15 -5.59 -18.37
C ASP A 128 12.21 -4.48 -18.86
N MET A 129 12.53 -3.22 -18.57
CA MET A 129 11.71 -2.05 -18.96
C MET A 129 11.31 -2.04 -20.45
N ALA A 130 12.19 -2.51 -21.33
CA ALA A 130 11.94 -2.59 -22.77
C ALA A 130 10.82 -3.60 -23.13
N ASP A 131 10.63 -4.63 -22.31
CA ASP A 131 9.74 -5.76 -22.58
C ASP A 131 8.46 -5.76 -21.71
N ILE A 132 8.25 -4.74 -20.86
CA ILE A 132 7.10 -4.70 -19.93
C ILE A 132 5.74 -4.69 -20.64
N ARG A 133 5.70 -4.33 -21.93
CA ARG A 133 4.48 -4.30 -22.75
C ARG A 133 4.29 -5.57 -23.60
N SER A 134 5.22 -6.53 -23.53
CA SER A 134 5.23 -7.74 -24.38
C SER A 134 4.21 -8.81 -23.97
N GLY A 135 3.53 -8.66 -22.84
CA GLY A 135 2.58 -9.63 -22.32
C GLY A 135 1.70 -9.10 -21.19
N ARG A 136 0.74 -9.93 -20.76
CA ARG A 136 -0.14 -9.62 -19.62
C ARG A 136 0.59 -9.84 -18.30
N ASN A 137 0.17 -9.12 -17.26
CA ASN A 137 0.66 -9.26 -15.88
C ASN A 137 2.18 -9.09 -15.75
N ARG A 138 2.79 -8.33 -16.68
CA ARG A 138 4.20 -7.95 -16.61
C ARG A 138 4.39 -6.85 -15.58
N CYS A 139 5.53 -6.87 -14.90
CA CYS A 139 6.01 -5.77 -14.08
C CYS A 139 7.50 -5.53 -14.35
N ALA A 140 7.99 -4.34 -14.00
CA ALA A 140 9.42 -4.05 -13.95
C ALA A 140 9.78 -3.35 -12.65
N PHE A 141 11.07 -3.16 -12.44
CA PHE A 141 11.61 -2.51 -11.27
C PHE A 141 12.66 -1.47 -11.68
N SER A 142 12.72 -0.39 -10.92
CA SER A 142 13.78 0.61 -11.06
C SER A 142 14.33 0.97 -9.70
N GLY A 143 15.66 0.95 -9.59
CA GLY A 143 16.34 1.55 -8.44
C GLY A 143 16.17 3.07 -8.48
N PHE A 144 16.03 3.69 -7.31
CA PHE A 144 15.88 5.13 -7.17
C PHE A 144 17.02 5.72 -6.32
N PRO A 145 17.51 6.94 -6.64
CA PRO A 145 18.69 7.48 -5.98
C PRO A 145 18.48 7.87 -4.51
N VAL A 146 19.51 7.62 -3.68
CA VAL A 146 19.63 8.15 -2.31
C VAL A 146 20.18 9.58 -2.28
N ASP A 147 20.83 10.03 -3.36
CA ASP A 147 21.24 11.43 -3.49
C ASP A 147 20.04 12.29 -3.96
N ARG A 148 19.76 13.38 -3.25
CA ARG A 148 18.60 14.26 -3.53
C ARG A 148 18.62 14.83 -4.95
N LYS A 149 19.76 15.31 -5.43
CA LYS A 149 19.84 15.94 -6.76
C LYS A 149 19.68 14.91 -7.88
N ALA A 150 20.28 13.73 -7.71
CA ALA A 150 20.07 12.61 -8.62
C ALA A 150 18.61 12.15 -8.60
N ALA A 151 17.95 12.13 -7.43
CA ALA A 151 16.55 11.76 -7.28
C ALA A 151 15.61 12.72 -8.02
N GLU A 152 15.85 14.03 -7.95
CA GLU A 152 15.08 15.03 -8.72
C GLU A 152 15.19 14.80 -10.24
N GLN A 153 16.40 14.51 -10.74
CA GLN A 153 16.61 14.20 -12.16
C GLN A 153 15.95 12.87 -12.55
N ALA A 154 16.10 11.84 -11.71
CA ALA A 154 15.49 10.53 -11.94
C ALA A 154 13.96 10.59 -11.90
N ALA A 155 13.37 11.43 -11.04
CA ALA A 155 11.93 11.65 -10.98
C ALA A 155 11.39 12.15 -12.32
N VAL A 156 12.00 13.22 -12.87
CA VAL A 156 11.60 13.79 -14.16
C VAL A 156 11.75 12.75 -15.28
N ALA A 157 12.90 12.08 -15.36
CA ALA A 157 13.18 11.10 -16.40
C ALA A 157 12.20 9.91 -16.36
N LEU A 158 11.95 9.35 -15.17
CA LEU A 158 11.06 8.21 -15.00
C LEU A 158 9.61 8.57 -15.38
N LEU A 159 9.14 9.75 -14.99
CA LEU A 159 7.79 10.21 -15.33
C LEU A 159 7.64 10.57 -16.81
N ASP A 160 8.69 11.07 -17.46
CA ASP A 160 8.71 11.33 -18.90
C ASP A 160 8.68 10.03 -19.72
N GLU A 161 9.48 9.03 -19.30
CA GLU A 161 9.58 7.73 -19.97
C GLU A 161 8.30 6.91 -19.82
N LEU A 162 7.84 6.72 -18.57
CA LEU A 162 6.76 5.80 -18.26
C LEU A 162 5.37 6.42 -18.36
N ARG A 163 5.26 7.75 -18.23
CA ARG A 163 3.99 8.51 -18.22
C ARG A 163 2.90 7.84 -17.37
N PRO A 164 3.17 7.54 -16.09
CA PRO A 164 2.24 6.78 -15.26
C PRO A 164 0.96 7.55 -15.00
N LYS A 165 -0.13 6.82 -14.74
CA LYS A 165 -1.43 7.39 -14.34
C LYS A 165 -1.60 7.53 -12.84
N ALA A 166 -0.84 6.76 -12.08
CA ALA A 166 -0.81 6.84 -10.63
C ALA A 166 0.58 6.50 -10.07
N VAL A 167 0.87 7.07 -8.90
CA VAL A 167 2.01 6.74 -8.05
C VAL A 167 1.46 6.36 -6.68
N VAL A 168 1.72 5.13 -6.25
CA VAL A 168 1.24 4.59 -4.98
C VAL A 168 2.43 4.29 -4.09
N ALA A 169 2.48 4.89 -2.90
CA ALA A 169 3.47 4.60 -1.88
C ALA A 169 2.84 3.71 -0.79
N VAL A 170 3.52 2.63 -0.42
CA VAL A 170 3.09 1.70 0.65
C VAL A 170 4.26 1.48 1.59
N GLU A 171 4.14 1.89 2.85
CA GLU A 171 5.22 1.81 3.86
C GLU A 171 6.55 2.33 3.31
N ARG A 172 6.54 3.60 2.91
CA ARG A 172 7.71 4.25 2.33
C ARG A 172 8.06 5.44 3.18
N PRO A 173 9.30 5.60 3.70
CA PRO A 173 9.67 6.80 4.44
C PRO A 173 9.39 8.09 3.64
N GLY A 174 8.76 9.06 4.29
CA GLY A 174 8.61 10.43 3.81
C GLY A 174 9.54 11.38 4.58
N ALA A 175 9.96 12.47 3.94
CA ALA A 175 10.80 13.45 4.61
C ALA A 175 10.00 14.27 5.65
N GLY A 176 10.58 14.48 6.83
CA GLY A 176 10.05 15.38 7.85
C GLY A 176 10.34 16.86 7.53
N ARG A 177 9.91 17.76 8.42
CA ARG A 177 10.07 19.23 8.24
C ARG A 177 11.50 19.72 8.07
N ASP A 178 12.47 18.97 8.58
CA ASP A 178 13.89 19.25 8.44
C ASP A 178 14.47 18.77 7.09
N GLY A 179 13.64 18.11 6.28
CA GLY A 179 14.01 17.57 4.98
C GLY A 179 14.73 16.24 5.06
N HIS A 180 14.77 15.58 6.22
CA HIS A 180 15.41 14.28 6.45
C HIS A 180 14.38 13.17 6.68
N TYR A 181 14.79 11.93 6.44
CA TYR A 181 13.95 10.74 6.64
C TYR A 181 14.18 10.17 8.02
N HIS A 182 13.11 9.77 8.71
CA HIS A 182 13.21 9.24 10.07
C HIS A 182 12.46 7.92 10.25
N GLY A 183 13.07 6.99 10.97
CA GLY A 183 12.36 5.82 11.50
C GLY A 183 11.42 6.21 12.65
N GLY A 184 10.48 5.34 13.02
CA GLY A 184 9.54 5.60 14.11
C GLY A 184 10.20 5.85 15.48
N GLY A 185 11.46 5.45 15.66
CA GLY A 185 12.29 5.81 16.81
C GLY A 185 12.92 7.20 16.77
N GLY A 186 12.60 8.03 15.76
CA GLY A 186 13.14 9.38 15.55
C GLY A 186 14.57 9.42 15.00
N PHE A 187 15.15 8.28 14.66
CA PHE A 187 16.50 8.22 14.10
C PHE A 187 16.48 8.55 12.61
N GLU A 188 17.42 9.38 12.19
CA GLU A 188 17.62 9.67 10.78
C GLU A 188 18.07 8.42 10.00
N ILE A 189 17.48 8.25 8.81
CA ILE A 189 17.74 7.15 7.86
C ILE A 189 18.05 7.64 6.43
N SER A 190 18.25 8.94 6.22
CA SER A 190 18.41 9.57 4.90
C SER A 190 19.54 8.99 4.05
N ASP A 191 20.66 8.60 4.66
CA ASP A 191 21.88 8.15 3.96
C ASP A 191 21.69 6.88 3.10
N PHE A 192 20.63 6.12 3.36
CA PHE A 192 20.32 4.88 2.64
C PHE A 192 18.88 4.82 2.12
N THR A 193 18.08 5.86 2.34
CA THR A 193 16.71 5.97 1.85
C THR A 193 16.69 6.70 0.51
N ALA A 194 16.20 6.05 -0.55
CA ALA A 194 15.96 6.73 -1.81
C ALA A 194 15.00 7.92 -1.64
N HIS A 195 15.33 9.07 -2.24
CA HIS A 195 14.59 10.31 -2.01
C HIS A 195 13.31 10.39 -2.88
N THR A 196 12.39 9.45 -2.64
CA THR A 196 11.18 9.23 -3.44
C THR A 196 10.15 10.35 -3.33
N ASP A 197 10.28 11.25 -2.35
CA ASP A 197 9.49 12.49 -2.24
C ASP A 197 9.66 13.35 -3.50
N ALA A 198 10.83 13.37 -4.12
CA ALA A 198 11.06 14.08 -5.37
C ALA A 198 10.17 13.54 -6.51
N LEU A 199 10.07 12.20 -6.61
CA LEU A 199 9.18 11.55 -7.57
C LEU A 199 7.71 11.85 -7.27
N TYR A 200 7.33 11.82 -5.99
CA TYR A 200 5.97 12.05 -5.53
C TYR A 200 5.53 13.50 -5.75
N ALA A 201 6.38 14.47 -5.41
CA ALA A 201 6.15 15.89 -5.61
C ALA A 201 6.04 16.24 -7.10
N GLU A 202 6.93 15.70 -7.93
CA GLU A 202 6.89 15.92 -9.38
C GLU A 202 5.64 15.28 -10.01
N ALA A 203 5.23 14.09 -9.56
CA ALA A 203 3.99 13.46 -10.00
C ALA A 203 2.77 14.34 -9.70
N ARG A 204 2.67 14.89 -8.48
CA ARG A 204 1.60 15.83 -8.10
C ARG A 204 1.63 17.11 -8.94
N ARG A 205 2.81 17.68 -9.20
CA ARG A 205 2.97 18.87 -10.05
C ARG A 205 2.44 18.63 -11.48
N ARG A 206 2.52 17.38 -11.96
CA ARG A 206 1.99 16.95 -13.27
C ARG A 206 0.51 16.53 -13.24
N GLY A 207 -0.14 16.56 -12.09
CA GLY A 207 -1.53 16.10 -11.92
C GLY A 207 -1.68 14.58 -12.01
N ILE A 208 -0.62 13.82 -11.77
CA ILE A 208 -0.67 12.35 -11.68
C ILE A 208 -1.22 11.97 -10.30
N LEU A 209 -2.16 11.01 -10.27
CA LEU A 209 -2.78 10.55 -9.02
C LEU A 209 -1.72 10.03 -8.05
N THR A 210 -1.78 10.49 -6.80
CA THR A 210 -0.91 10.05 -5.72
C THR A 210 -1.68 9.44 -4.56
N ILE A 211 -1.28 8.23 -4.16
CA ILE A 211 -1.86 7.50 -3.02
C ILE A 211 -0.73 7.13 -2.05
N GLY A 212 -0.94 7.36 -0.75
CA GLY A 212 -0.01 6.96 0.31
C GLY A 212 -0.70 6.00 1.28
N VAL A 213 0.00 4.97 1.71
CA VAL A 213 -0.46 4.02 2.73
C VAL A 213 0.58 3.97 3.84
N GLY A 214 0.15 4.20 5.07
CA GLY A 214 0.99 4.30 6.25
C GLY A 214 0.25 3.84 7.51
N ASP A 215 1.02 3.50 8.54
CA ASP A 215 0.54 3.03 9.84
C ASP A 215 0.93 3.92 11.03
N LEU A 216 1.92 4.82 10.83
CA LEU A 216 2.49 5.67 11.87
C LEU A 216 2.31 7.17 11.60
N GLY A 217 2.60 7.61 10.38
CA GLY A 217 2.58 9.02 9.95
C GLY A 217 3.91 9.56 9.45
N ASN A 218 4.99 8.77 9.46
CA ASN A 218 6.31 9.12 8.90
C ASN A 218 6.48 8.64 7.44
N GLU A 219 5.41 8.12 6.85
CA GLU A 219 5.39 7.56 5.51
C GLU A 219 4.98 8.59 4.47
N LEU A 220 5.51 8.42 3.26
CA LEU A 220 5.26 9.24 2.10
C LEU A 220 3.77 9.28 1.75
N GLY A 221 3.20 10.48 1.75
CA GLY A 221 1.77 10.71 1.55
C GLY A 221 1.02 11.05 2.84
N MET A 222 1.61 10.78 4.02
CA MET A 222 1.00 11.08 5.33
C MET A 222 1.02 12.56 5.72
N GLY A 223 1.53 13.46 4.85
CA GLY A 223 1.42 14.91 5.02
C GLY A 223 -0.02 15.42 5.24
N VAL A 224 -1.02 14.63 4.83
CA VAL A 224 -2.46 14.90 5.08
C VAL A 224 -2.80 14.90 6.57
N VAL A 225 -2.08 14.12 7.39
CA VAL A 225 -2.30 13.97 8.83
C VAL A 225 -1.14 14.51 9.66
N ALA A 226 -0.18 15.22 9.06
CA ALA A 226 1.06 15.66 9.72
C ALA A 226 0.81 16.43 11.02
N GLU A 227 -0.18 17.33 11.08
CA GLU A 227 -0.49 18.08 12.31
C GLU A 227 -0.94 17.16 13.46
N ASP A 228 -1.74 16.12 13.17
CA ASP A 228 -2.15 15.15 14.19
C ASP A 228 -0.99 14.26 14.60
N VAL A 229 -0.12 13.88 13.66
CA VAL A 229 1.10 13.12 13.95
C VAL A 229 2.01 13.92 14.88
N ARG A 230 2.29 15.20 14.59
CA ARG A 230 3.11 16.05 15.45
C ARG A 230 2.53 16.22 16.86
N ALA A 231 1.22 16.33 16.97
CA ALA A 231 0.55 16.54 18.24
C ALA A 231 0.54 15.30 19.13
N ASP A 232 0.29 14.11 18.56
CA ASP A 232 -0.14 12.95 19.36
C ASP A 232 0.73 11.69 19.17
N VAL A 233 1.55 11.61 18.12
CA VAL A 233 2.45 10.47 17.91
C VAL A 233 3.77 10.73 18.63
N PRO A 234 4.34 9.74 19.36
CA PRO A 234 5.65 9.88 19.96
C PRO A 234 6.71 10.33 18.94
N LEU A 235 7.46 11.38 19.26
CA LEU A 235 8.44 12.00 18.36
C LEU A 235 7.83 12.57 17.06
N GLY A 236 6.52 12.79 17.03
CA GLY A 236 5.78 13.29 15.87
C GLY A 236 6.36 14.56 15.26
N ASP A 237 6.82 15.49 16.09
CA ASP A 237 7.50 16.74 15.65
C ASP A 237 8.72 16.52 14.75
N VAL A 238 9.36 15.35 14.85
CA VAL A 238 10.53 14.95 14.06
C VAL A 238 10.09 14.06 12.89
N ILE A 239 9.24 13.07 13.16
CA ILE A 239 8.98 11.99 12.20
C ILE A 239 7.84 12.29 11.23
N ALA A 240 6.95 13.24 11.51
CA ALA A 240 5.79 13.51 10.66
C ALA A 240 6.23 13.83 9.22
N ALA A 241 5.82 13.01 8.26
CA ALA A 241 6.11 13.24 6.86
C ALA A 241 5.37 14.48 6.35
N GLU A 242 6.04 15.31 5.55
CA GLU A 242 5.47 16.58 5.06
C GLU A 242 4.66 16.42 3.78
N GLN A 243 5.05 15.50 2.91
CA GLN A 243 4.48 15.38 1.57
C GLN A 243 3.07 14.73 1.62
N PRO A 244 1.99 15.44 1.24
CA PRO A 244 0.65 14.86 1.21
C PRO A 244 0.38 14.07 -0.07
N ALA A 245 -0.49 13.06 0.03
CA ALA A 245 -1.11 12.34 -1.07
C ALA A 245 -2.48 12.93 -1.45
N ASP A 246 -3.01 12.55 -2.63
CA ASP A 246 -4.41 12.84 -2.98
C ASP A 246 -5.37 11.98 -2.18
N VAL A 247 -4.95 10.75 -1.85
CA VAL A 247 -5.62 9.89 -0.89
C VAL A 247 -4.55 9.27 0.03
N ALA A 248 -4.67 9.51 1.33
CA ALA A 248 -3.87 8.83 2.35
C ALA A 248 -4.74 7.74 3.01
N VAL A 249 -4.30 6.48 2.95
CA VAL A 249 -4.95 5.35 3.58
C VAL A 249 -4.22 5.00 4.87
N ILE A 250 -4.92 5.15 5.99
CA ILE A 250 -4.40 4.82 7.32
C ILE A 250 -4.80 3.39 7.67
N ALA A 251 -3.84 2.56 8.05
CA ALA A 251 -4.06 1.18 8.45
C ALA A 251 -3.20 0.82 9.67
N ASN A 252 -3.52 -0.27 10.37
CA ASN A 252 -2.73 -0.72 11.52
C ASN A 252 -1.44 -1.45 11.12
N ILE A 253 -1.35 -1.86 9.85
CA ILE A 253 -0.19 -2.40 9.13
C ILE A 253 -0.37 -1.91 7.69
N SER A 254 0.62 -1.30 7.06
CA SER A 254 0.48 -0.70 5.72
C SER A 254 0.16 -1.73 4.64
N ASN A 255 0.67 -2.95 4.77
CA ASN A 255 0.27 -4.08 3.95
C ASN A 255 -1.26 -4.26 3.98
N TRP A 256 -1.90 -4.20 5.16
CA TRP A 256 -3.36 -4.32 5.27
C TRP A 256 -4.08 -3.15 4.59
N GLY A 257 -3.54 -1.94 4.68
CA GLY A 257 -4.05 -0.78 3.94
C GLY A 257 -4.07 -1.03 2.44
N ALA A 258 -2.96 -1.52 1.88
CA ALA A 258 -2.87 -1.90 0.47
C ALA A 258 -3.80 -3.06 0.10
N TYR A 259 -3.94 -4.06 0.98
CA TYR A 259 -4.89 -5.17 0.81
C TYR A 259 -6.32 -4.64 0.77
N GLY A 260 -6.66 -3.67 1.61
CA GLY A 260 -7.97 -3.03 1.62
C GLY A 260 -8.29 -2.34 0.30
N ILE A 261 -7.36 -1.56 -0.25
CA ILE A 261 -7.50 -0.95 -1.58
C ILE A 261 -7.70 -2.04 -2.64
N ALA A 262 -6.87 -3.08 -2.62
CA ALA A 262 -6.94 -4.19 -3.57
C ALA A 262 -8.28 -4.95 -3.50
N ALA A 263 -8.80 -5.19 -2.28
CA ALA A 263 -10.07 -5.86 -2.05
C ALA A 263 -11.25 -5.02 -2.58
N VAL A 264 -11.30 -3.74 -2.23
CA VAL A 264 -12.36 -2.84 -2.74
C VAL A 264 -12.28 -2.72 -4.26
N LEU A 265 -11.08 -2.60 -4.82
CA LEU A 265 -10.90 -2.58 -6.27
C LEU A 265 -11.42 -3.86 -6.94
N ALA A 266 -11.06 -5.04 -6.42
CA ALA A 266 -11.52 -6.34 -6.91
C ALA A 266 -13.06 -6.47 -6.88
N ALA A 267 -13.69 -5.96 -5.81
CA ALA A 267 -15.15 -5.89 -5.71
C ALA A 267 -15.75 -4.93 -6.75
N MET A 268 -15.17 -3.75 -6.94
CA MET A 268 -15.63 -2.75 -7.94
C MET A 268 -15.55 -3.23 -9.38
N VAL A 269 -14.56 -4.05 -9.72
CA VAL A 269 -14.39 -4.61 -11.07
C VAL A 269 -15.12 -5.94 -11.26
N GLY A 270 -15.58 -6.57 -10.16
CA GLY A 270 -16.25 -7.88 -10.21
C GLY A 270 -15.31 -9.03 -10.59
N ASN A 271 -14.04 -8.96 -10.17
CA ASN A 271 -13.00 -9.96 -10.47
C ASN A 271 -12.30 -10.38 -9.17
N ASP A 272 -12.76 -11.47 -8.55
CA ASP A 272 -12.18 -12.00 -7.32
C ASP A 272 -10.76 -12.57 -7.50
N ALA A 273 -10.36 -12.93 -8.73
CA ALA A 273 -8.99 -13.34 -9.03
C ALA A 273 -7.98 -12.19 -8.96
N ALA A 274 -8.43 -10.93 -8.89
CA ALA A 274 -7.58 -9.77 -8.67
C ALA A 274 -7.13 -9.63 -7.20
N PHE A 275 -7.78 -10.32 -6.26
CA PHE A 275 -7.42 -10.32 -4.85
C PHE A 275 -6.90 -11.68 -4.40
N HIS A 276 -6.03 -11.67 -3.39
CA HIS A 276 -5.36 -12.87 -2.88
C HIS A 276 -6.14 -13.56 -1.76
N ASP A 277 -5.68 -14.74 -1.34
CA ASP A 277 -6.21 -15.47 -0.17
C ASP A 277 -5.15 -15.67 0.92
N GLY A 278 -5.55 -16.16 2.09
CA GLY A 278 -4.63 -16.37 3.20
C GLY A 278 -3.50 -17.36 2.91
N THR A 279 -3.68 -18.31 1.99
CA THR A 279 -2.61 -19.24 1.60
C THR A 279 -1.59 -18.57 0.69
N GLU A 280 -2.04 -17.67 -0.18
CA GLU A 280 -1.17 -16.77 -0.94
C GLU A 280 -0.41 -15.81 -0.01
N GLU A 281 -1.06 -15.28 1.04
CA GLU A 281 -0.42 -14.36 2.00
C GLU A 281 0.76 -15.00 2.74
N VAL A 282 0.60 -16.25 3.22
CA VAL A 282 1.73 -16.96 3.85
C VAL A 282 2.91 -17.13 2.88
N ARG A 283 2.63 -17.42 1.60
CA ARG A 283 3.68 -17.55 0.56
C ARG A 283 4.35 -16.21 0.25
N LEU A 284 3.58 -15.13 0.25
CA LEU A 284 4.07 -13.76 0.06
C LEU A 284 5.02 -13.34 1.19
N ILE A 285 4.60 -13.54 2.44
CA ILE A 285 5.44 -13.28 3.63
C ILE A 285 6.71 -14.13 3.58
N GLU A 286 6.61 -15.42 3.24
CA GLU A 286 7.77 -16.29 3.10
C GLU A 286 8.74 -15.78 2.01
N ALA A 287 8.24 -15.36 0.85
CA ALA A 287 9.05 -14.83 -0.23
C ALA A 287 9.77 -13.53 0.17
N CYS A 288 9.07 -12.63 0.87
CA CYS A 288 9.61 -11.37 1.38
C CYS A 288 10.78 -11.63 2.35
N VAL A 289 10.58 -12.52 3.33
CA VAL A 289 11.60 -12.90 4.32
C VAL A 289 12.78 -13.61 3.66
N ARG A 290 12.53 -14.53 2.72
CA ARG A 290 13.60 -15.20 1.96
C ARG A 290 14.42 -14.23 1.12
N ALA A 291 13.84 -13.11 0.71
CA ALA A 291 14.53 -12.04 0.01
C ALA A 291 15.27 -11.07 0.96
N GLY A 292 15.28 -11.35 2.27
CA GLY A 292 16.08 -10.63 3.27
C GLY A 292 15.30 -9.63 4.11
N ALA A 293 13.98 -9.50 3.91
CA ALA A 293 13.17 -8.61 4.74
C ALA A 293 13.00 -9.14 6.17
N ILE A 294 13.14 -8.26 7.15
CA ILE A 294 13.02 -8.61 8.57
C ILE A 294 11.69 -8.13 9.15
N ASP A 295 11.20 -8.83 10.17
CA ASP A 295 10.17 -8.26 11.02
C ASP A 295 10.78 -7.14 11.90
N PRO A 296 10.31 -5.90 11.79
CA PRO A 296 10.96 -4.75 12.43
C PRO A 296 10.80 -4.76 13.96
N VAL A 297 9.79 -5.46 14.48
CA VAL A 297 9.53 -5.57 15.92
C VAL A 297 10.44 -6.60 16.57
N GLY A 298 10.63 -7.74 15.92
CA GLY A 298 11.47 -8.83 16.41
C GLY A 298 12.95 -8.67 16.06
N GLY A 299 13.28 -7.87 15.04
CA GLY A 299 14.64 -7.78 14.50
C GLY A 299 15.13 -9.12 13.93
N MET A 300 14.22 -9.91 13.35
CA MET A 300 14.46 -11.29 12.94
C MET A 300 13.92 -11.58 11.54
N LEU A 301 14.62 -12.46 10.82
CA LEU A 301 14.10 -13.12 9.62
C LEU A 301 13.07 -14.19 10.05
N ARG A 302 11.82 -13.76 10.23
CA ARG A 302 10.70 -14.62 10.61
C ARG A 302 9.46 -14.22 9.83
N GLN A 303 8.53 -15.16 9.63
CA GLN A 303 7.28 -14.94 8.89
C GLN A 303 6.28 -14.11 9.71
N TYR A 304 6.62 -12.84 9.92
CA TYR A 304 5.87 -11.84 10.67
C TYR A 304 5.89 -10.52 9.90
N VAL A 305 4.86 -9.71 10.11
CA VAL A 305 4.75 -8.33 9.66
C VAL A 305 4.35 -7.51 10.89
N ASP A 306 5.16 -6.54 11.28
CA ASP A 306 5.01 -5.70 12.49
C ASP A 306 4.66 -6.46 13.77
N GLY A 307 5.41 -7.54 14.02
CA GLY A 307 5.22 -8.38 15.19
C GLY A 307 3.95 -9.24 15.14
N THR A 308 3.26 -9.28 14.01
CA THR A 308 2.07 -10.10 13.75
C THR A 308 2.44 -11.30 12.89
N ASP A 309 2.14 -12.52 13.34
CA ASP A 309 2.53 -13.73 12.64
C ASP A 309 1.78 -13.93 11.31
N ALA A 310 2.35 -14.73 10.41
CA ALA A 310 1.77 -14.99 9.09
C ALA A 310 0.36 -15.61 9.11
N ARG A 311 0.00 -16.38 10.15
CA ARG A 311 -1.35 -16.97 10.27
C ARG A 311 -2.37 -15.88 10.58
N THR A 312 -2.01 -14.92 11.43
CA THR A 312 -2.88 -13.77 11.75
C THR A 312 -3.07 -12.87 10.54
N ASN A 313 -2.00 -12.59 9.78
CA ASN A 313 -2.09 -11.87 8.50
C ASN A 313 -2.98 -12.62 7.49
N ALA A 314 -2.79 -13.94 7.34
CA ALA A 314 -3.62 -14.76 6.46
C ALA A 314 -5.10 -14.73 6.85
N ALA A 315 -5.42 -14.77 8.14
CA ALA A 315 -6.80 -14.67 8.63
C ALA A 315 -7.43 -13.30 8.30
N MET A 316 -6.66 -12.21 8.41
CA MET A 316 -7.10 -10.88 7.97
C MET A 316 -7.45 -10.89 6.47
N VAL A 317 -6.59 -11.46 5.63
CA VAL A 317 -6.80 -11.55 4.18
C VAL A 317 -8.05 -12.37 3.85
N ASP A 318 -8.31 -13.49 4.52
CA ASP A 318 -9.50 -14.31 4.29
C ASP A 318 -10.80 -13.57 4.70
N LEU A 319 -10.77 -12.73 5.73
CA LEU A 319 -11.89 -11.85 6.09
C LEU A 319 -12.15 -10.81 4.99
N LEU A 320 -11.10 -10.14 4.50
CA LEU A 320 -11.21 -9.18 3.40
C LEU A 320 -11.74 -9.86 2.12
N ARG A 321 -11.22 -11.05 1.78
CA ARG A 321 -11.64 -11.84 0.62
C ARG A 321 -13.12 -12.22 0.72
N SER A 322 -13.60 -12.55 1.91
CA SER A 322 -15.01 -12.86 2.14
C SER A 322 -15.92 -11.68 1.78
N LEU A 323 -15.51 -10.44 2.09
CA LEU A 323 -16.24 -9.23 1.68
C LEU A 323 -16.30 -9.09 0.15
N VAL A 324 -15.19 -9.34 -0.54
CA VAL A 324 -15.13 -9.32 -2.01
C VAL A 324 -16.06 -10.38 -2.62
N VAL A 325 -15.96 -11.63 -2.19
CA VAL A 325 -16.73 -12.75 -2.75
C VAL A 325 -18.23 -12.62 -2.46
N LEU A 326 -18.60 -12.22 -1.24
CA LEU A 326 -20.02 -12.05 -0.87
C LEU A 326 -20.68 -10.91 -1.65
N SER A 327 -19.95 -9.82 -1.92
CA SER A 327 -20.47 -8.72 -2.74
C SER A 327 -20.90 -9.14 -4.14
N GLN A 328 -20.24 -10.16 -4.69
CA GLN A 328 -20.51 -10.68 -6.03
C GLN A 328 -21.63 -11.72 -6.06
N ARG A 329 -21.93 -12.40 -4.94
CA ARG A 329 -22.87 -13.53 -4.87
C ARG A 329 -24.30 -13.15 -4.44
N GLU A 330 -24.48 -12.15 -3.58
CA GLU A 330 -25.76 -11.95 -2.88
C GLU A 330 -26.89 -11.29 -3.70
N GLY A 331 -26.59 -10.77 -4.90
CA GLY A 331 -27.63 -10.23 -5.80
C GLY A 331 -28.72 -11.25 -6.18
N ALA A 332 -28.44 -12.55 -6.08
CA ALA A 332 -29.35 -13.62 -6.52
C ALA A 332 -30.28 -14.16 -5.42
N ASN A 333 -29.86 -14.19 -4.14
CA ASN A 333 -30.58 -14.93 -3.07
C ASN A 333 -31.65 -14.12 -2.32
N MET A 334 -31.58 -12.78 -2.34
CA MET A 334 -32.57 -11.94 -1.65
C MET A 334 -33.90 -11.78 -2.41
N ALA A 335 -33.91 -12.08 -3.71
CA ALA A 335 -35.11 -12.06 -4.53
C ALA A 335 -36.05 -13.19 -4.12
N GLY A 336 -36.96 -12.88 -3.19
CA GLY A 336 -37.97 -13.81 -2.70
C GLY A 336 -37.78 -14.27 -1.26
N TYR A 337 -36.75 -13.83 -0.52
CA TYR A 337 -36.61 -14.19 0.90
C TYR A 337 -37.81 -13.72 1.74
N GLN A 338 -38.31 -12.50 1.51
CA GLN A 338 -39.49 -12.01 2.24
C GLN A 338 -40.78 -12.75 1.88
N SER A 339 -40.85 -13.37 0.70
CA SER A 339 -41.99 -14.18 0.26
C SER A 339 -41.80 -15.68 0.50
N SER A 340 -40.59 -16.17 0.74
CA SER A 340 -40.29 -17.59 0.92
C SER A 340 -40.87 -18.18 2.20
N TRP A 341 -41.18 -17.32 3.17
CA TRP A 341 -41.81 -17.68 4.45
C TRP A 341 -43.34 -17.58 4.42
N LYS A 342 -43.93 -17.01 3.35
CA LYS A 342 -45.38 -16.97 3.15
C LYS A 342 -45.81 -18.24 2.42
N LYS A 343 -45.77 -19.38 3.11
CA LYS A 343 -46.49 -20.61 2.70
C LYS A 343 -47.87 -20.64 3.36
#